data_AF-A0AAV5ULZ8-F1
#
_entry.id   AF-A0AAV5ULZ8-F1
#
_cell.length_a   1.000
_cell.length_b   1.000
_cell.length_c   1.000
_cell.angle_alpha   90.00
_cell.angle_beta   90.00
_cell.angle_gamma   90.00
#
_symmetry.space_group_name_H-M   'P 1'
#
loop_
_entity.id
_entity.type
_entity.pdbx_description
1 polymer ?
#
loop_
_entity_poly.entity_id
_entity_poly.type
_entity_poly.pdbx_seq_one_letter_code
_entity_poly.pdbx_strand_id
1 'polypeptide(L)'
;MDSSSPSNKSDGENPLIGLLCIVIACILSGFAGVYFEKILKGSVSLWMRNIQLALFAVPSSLISVYAQDGVFVMSNGLLYGFDGVVWLTTFWYGIGGLSVAVCIKYADNIAKNFATSVAIILSTIGSVFIFSFSPSFIFVSGASLAILSIFMYSSSNSFLNHIPPKSPLKFVSL
;
A
#
# COMPACT_ATOMS: atom_id res chain seq x y z
N MET A 1 -38.59 19.96 -23.64
CA MET A 1 -39.13 19.08 -22.59
C MET A 1 -37.95 18.59 -21.79
N ASP A 2 -37.58 19.40 -20.81
CA ASP A 2 -36.49 19.15 -19.88
C ASP A 2 -36.95 18.09 -18.88
N SER A 3 -36.35 16.91 -18.94
CA SER A 3 -36.46 15.91 -17.88
C SER A 3 -35.21 16.00 -17.03
N SER A 4 -35.25 16.93 -16.08
CA SER A 4 -34.38 16.99 -14.92
C SER A 4 -34.50 15.67 -14.13
N SER A 5 -33.53 14.78 -14.33
CA SER A 5 -33.34 13.63 -13.45
C SER A 5 -33.12 14.14 -12.02
N PRO A 6 -33.82 13.58 -11.01
CA PRO A 6 -33.67 14.03 -9.64
C PRO A 6 -32.28 13.63 -9.16
N SER A 7 -31.46 14.63 -8.85
CA SER A 7 -30.25 14.44 -8.05
C SER A 7 -30.69 13.94 -6.68
N ASN A 8 -30.61 12.64 -6.43
CA ASN A 8 -30.59 12.09 -5.08
C ASN A 8 -29.37 12.73 -4.38
N LYS A 9 -29.62 13.80 -3.62
CA LYS A 9 -28.66 14.33 -2.65
C LYS A 9 -28.50 13.25 -1.59
N SER A 10 -27.34 12.61 -1.56
CA SER A 10 -26.92 11.78 -0.44
C SER A 10 -26.79 12.67 0.79
N ASP A 11 -27.69 12.49 1.75
CA ASP A 11 -27.63 13.15 3.04
C ASP A 11 -26.35 12.73 3.77
N GLY A 12 -25.36 13.63 3.86
CA GLY A 12 -24.18 13.50 4.72
C GLY A 12 -22.81 13.31 4.05
N GLU A 13 -22.73 13.20 2.72
CA GLU A 13 -21.45 13.06 2.04
C GLU A 13 -20.77 14.42 1.87
N ASN A 14 -19.71 14.65 2.65
CA ASN A 14 -18.88 15.85 2.52
C ASN A 14 -17.66 15.52 1.66
N PRO A 15 -17.67 15.71 0.33
CA PRO A 15 -16.52 15.37 -0.52
C PRO A 15 -15.24 16.09 -0.09
N LEU A 16 -15.37 17.27 0.52
CA LEU A 16 -14.26 18.01 1.12
C LEU A 16 -13.65 17.29 2.33
N ILE A 17 -14.45 16.64 3.18
CA ILE A 17 -13.92 15.86 4.31
C ILE A 17 -13.19 14.62 3.79
N GLY A 18 -13.73 13.95 2.79
CA GLY A 18 -13.08 12.81 2.15
C GLY A 18 -11.74 13.18 1.51
N LEU A 19 -11.70 14.32 0.80
CA LEU A 19 -10.47 14.84 0.22
C LEU A 19 -9.44 15.23 1.29
N LEU A 20 -9.87 15.86 2.38
CA LEU A 20 -8.96 16.19 3.48
C LEU A 20 -8.42 14.93 4.16
N CYS A 21 -9.27 13.93 4.40
CA CYS A 21 -8.88 12.63 4.96
C CYS A 21 -7.86 11.91 4.06
N ILE A 22 -8.05 11.90 2.73
CA ILE A 22 -7.11 11.21 1.84
C ILE A 22 -5.76 11.92 1.77
N VAL A 23 -5.72 13.26 1.80
CA VAL A 23 -4.47 14.03 1.84
C VAL A 23 -3.68 13.71 3.11
N ILE A 24 -4.35 13.71 4.27
CA ILE A 24 -3.71 13.34 5.55
C ILE A 24 -3.21 11.89 5.49
N ALA A 25 -4.02 10.97 4.97
CA ALA A 25 -3.64 9.56 4.82
C ALA A 25 -2.43 9.38 3.90
N CYS A 26 -2.33 10.13 2.79
CA CYS A 26 -1.18 10.10 1.88
C CYS A 26 0.11 10.58 2.57
N ILE A 27 0.05 11.69 3.30
CA ILE A 27 1.20 12.22 4.04
C ILE A 27 1.66 11.23 5.10
N LEU A 28 0.71 10.69 5.88
CA LEU A 28 1.01 9.73 6.94
C LEU A 28 1.55 8.40 6.39
N SER A 29 1.00 7.91 5.27
CA SER A 29 1.47 6.69 4.60
C SER A 29 2.90 6.85 4.07
N GLY A 30 3.21 7.98 3.43
CA GLY A 30 4.56 8.30 2.96
C GLY A 30 5.56 8.35 4.12
N PHE A 31 5.22 9.07 5.19
CA PHE A 31 6.07 9.17 6.38
C PHE A 31 6.28 7.81 7.05
N ALA A 32 5.21 7.05 7.28
CA ALA A 32 5.27 5.72 7.89
C ALA A 32 6.14 4.76 7.08
N GLY A 33 6.05 4.79 5.74
CA GLY A 33 6.88 3.97 4.87
C GLY A 33 8.37 4.27 4.98
N VAL A 34 8.76 5.55 4.96
CA VAL A 34 10.17 5.97 5.11
C VAL A 34 10.69 5.70 6.53
N TYR A 35 9.86 5.92 7.55
CA TYR A 35 10.21 5.61 8.94
C TYR A 35 10.39 4.10 9.16
N PHE A 36 9.50 3.29 8.59
CA PHE A 36 9.61 1.84 8.64
C PHE A 36 10.88 1.33 7.95
N GLU A 37 11.22 1.88 6.78
CA GLU A 37 12.49 1.60 6.10
C GLU A 37 13.69 1.93 6.99
N LYS A 38 13.71 3.12 7.62
CA LYS A 38 14.77 3.51 8.55
C LYS A 38 14.93 2.54 9.72
N ILE A 39 13.83 2.04 10.27
CA ILE A 39 13.84 1.06 11.37
C ILE A 39 14.36 -0.31 10.90
N LEU A 40 13.93 -0.76 9.72
CA LEU A 40 14.29 -2.07 9.17
C LEU A 40 15.77 -2.15 8.75
N LYS A 41 16.34 -1.03 8.30
CA LYS A 41 17.75 -0.92 7.92
C LYS A 41 18.68 -0.72 9.12
N GLY A 42 18.16 -0.67 10.34
CA GLY A 42 18.95 -0.67 11.57
C GLY A 42 19.59 -2.03 11.90
N SER A 43 20.23 -2.12 13.06
CA SER A 43 20.97 -3.31 13.52
C SER A 43 20.11 -4.49 14.01
N VAL A 44 18.80 -4.31 14.12
CA VAL A 44 17.87 -5.33 14.65
C VAL A 44 17.36 -6.23 13.53
N SER A 45 17.08 -7.50 13.83
CA SER A 45 16.52 -8.43 12.85
C SER A 45 15.14 -7.96 12.34
N LEU A 46 14.87 -8.23 11.05
CA LEU A 46 13.60 -7.88 10.39
C LEU A 46 12.41 -8.50 11.13
N TRP A 47 12.55 -9.78 11.48
CA TRP A 47 11.52 -10.55 12.18
C TRP A 47 11.17 -9.94 13.52
N MET A 48 12.17 -9.50 14.30
CA MET A 48 11.94 -8.88 15.60
C MET A 48 11.27 -7.51 15.48
N ARG A 49 11.63 -6.71 14.46
CA ARG A 49 10.92 -5.47 14.16
C ARG A 49 9.46 -5.72 13.74
N ASN A 50 9.21 -6.74 12.94
CA ASN A 50 7.86 -7.10 12.52
C ASN A 50 7.00 -7.60 13.70
N ILE A 51 7.59 -8.35 14.63
CA ILE A 51 6.92 -8.76 15.88
C ILE A 51 6.61 -7.54 16.75
N GLN A 52 7.56 -6.61 16.93
CA GLN A 52 7.33 -5.37 17.68
C GLN A 52 6.17 -4.57 17.10
N LEU A 53 6.09 -4.45 15.77
CA LEU A 53 4.97 -3.78 15.11
C LEU A 53 3.66 -4.53 15.27
N ALA A 54 3.66 -5.86 15.17
CA ALA A 54 2.47 -6.68 15.39
C ALA A 54 1.94 -6.54 16.82
N LEU A 55 2.82 -6.45 17.81
CA LEU A 55 2.45 -6.25 19.21
C LEU A 55 1.66 -4.94 19.44
N PHE A 56 1.93 -3.90 18.66
CA PHE A 56 1.14 -2.66 18.72
C PHE A 56 -0.07 -2.68 17.78
N ALA A 57 0.04 -3.32 16.62
CA ALA A 57 -1.02 -3.38 15.61
C ALA A 57 -2.21 -4.22 16.06
N VAL A 58 -1.99 -5.40 16.66
CA VAL A 58 -3.06 -6.31 17.11
C VAL A 58 -4.00 -5.70 18.16
N PRO A 59 -3.52 -5.09 19.27
CA PRO A 59 -4.43 -4.46 20.22
C PRO A 59 -5.10 -3.22 19.62
N SER A 60 -4.40 -2.44 18.79
CA SER A 60 -4.98 -1.27 18.13
C SER A 60 -6.09 -1.67 17.15
N SER A 61 -5.92 -2.75 16.38
CA SER A 61 -6.96 -3.24 15.49
C SER A 61 -8.15 -3.80 16.25
N LEU A 62 -7.91 -4.50 17.37
CA LEU A 62 -8.99 -4.99 18.23
C LEU A 62 -9.82 -3.85 18.81
N ILE A 63 -9.18 -2.79 19.33
CA ILE A 63 -9.87 -1.58 19.79
C ILE A 63 -10.67 -0.95 18.65
N SER A 64 -10.12 -0.88 17.44
CA SER A 64 -10.82 -0.33 16.28
C SER A 64 -12.07 -1.13 15.91
N VAL A 65 -12.00 -2.47 15.99
CA VAL A 65 -13.14 -3.36 15.74
C VAL A 65 -14.25 -3.11 16.76
N TYR A 66 -13.91 -3.03 18.05
CA TYR A 66 -14.92 -2.74 19.09
C TYR A 66 -15.48 -1.32 19.01
N ALA A 67 -14.67 -0.35 18.57
CA ALA A 67 -15.12 1.03 18.41
C ALA A 67 -16.08 1.22 17.21
N GLN A 68 -15.93 0.43 16.14
CA GLN A 68 -16.78 0.51 14.94
C GLN A 68 -18.02 -0.39 15.05
N ASP A 69 -17.84 -1.66 15.44
CA ASP A 69 -18.87 -2.70 15.35
C ASP A 69 -19.05 -3.50 16.66
N GLY A 70 -18.70 -2.93 17.81
CA GLY A 70 -18.65 -3.64 19.09
C GLY A 70 -19.94 -4.37 19.49
N VAL A 71 -21.11 -3.78 19.22
CA VAL A 71 -22.42 -4.41 19.53
C VAL A 71 -22.63 -5.68 18.71
N PHE A 72 -22.25 -5.67 17.43
CA PHE A 72 -22.37 -6.83 16.54
C PHE A 72 -21.39 -7.94 16.96
N VAL A 73 -20.15 -7.56 17.29
CA VAL A 73 -19.10 -8.49 17.72
C VAL A 73 -19.45 -9.18 19.04
N MET A 74 -20.05 -8.47 19.99
CA MET A 74 -20.48 -9.06 21.27
C MET A 74 -21.67 -10.02 21.11
N SER A 75 -22.58 -9.76 20.16
CA SER A 75 -23.77 -10.60 19.95
C SER A 75 -23.49 -11.86 19.15
N ASN A 76 -22.63 -11.80 18.12
CA ASN A 76 -22.41 -12.91 17.19
C ASN A 76 -21.03 -13.57 17.33
N GLY A 77 -20.13 -12.94 18.08
CA GLY A 77 -18.72 -13.34 18.19
C GLY A 77 -17.84 -12.70 17.11
N LEU A 78 -16.55 -12.56 17.41
CA LEU A 78 -15.56 -11.92 16.53
C LEU A 78 -15.36 -12.66 15.19
N LEU A 79 -15.51 -13.98 15.20
CA LEU A 79 -15.27 -14.85 14.04
C LEU A 79 -16.56 -15.24 13.31
N TYR A 80 -17.66 -14.52 13.53
CA TYR A 80 -18.91 -14.80 12.85
C TYR A 80 -18.78 -14.56 11.34
N GLY A 81 -19.15 -15.56 10.53
CA GLY A 81 -19.07 -15.49 9.07
C GLY A 81 -17.67 -15.73 8.46
N PHE A 82 -16.70 -16.21 9.24
CA PHE A 82 -15.39 -16.59 8.71
C PHE A 82 -15.47 -17.88 7.85
N ASP A 83 -15.57 -17.71 6.53
CA ASP A 83 -15.50 -18.79 5.55
C ASP A 83 -14.02 -19.14 5.19
N GLY A 84 -13.80 -20.25 4.51
CA GLY A 84 -12.49 -20.66 4.00
C GLY A 84 -11.83 -19.63 3.08
N VAL A 85 -12.63 -18.84 2.34
CA VAL A 85 -12.10 -17.72 1.53
C VAL A 85 -11.53 -16.59 2.41
N VAL A 86 -12.15 -16.32 3.56
CA VAL A 86 -11.65 -15.32 4.52
C VAL A 86 -10.33 -15.78 5.13
N TRP A 87 -10.21 -17.06 5.47
CA TRP A 87 -8.94 -17.63 5.94
C TRP A 87 -7.86 -17.58 4.86
N LEU A 88 -8.18 -17.96 3.62
CA LEU A 88 -7.26 -17.90 2.50
C LEU A 88 -6.76 -16.47 2.26
N THR A 89 -7.67 -15.50 2.21
CA THR A 89 -7.28 -14.10 1.98
C THR A 89 -6.46 -13.55 3.15
N THR A 90 -6.84 -13.86 4.39
CA THR A 90 -6.08 -13.43 5.58
C THR A 90 -4.65 -13.95 5.55
N PHE A 91 -4.46 -15.23 5.19
CA PHE A 91 -3.13 -15.81 5.02
C PHE A 91 -2.36 -15.15 3.87
N TRP A 92 -3.02 -14.89 2.74
CA TRP A 92 -2.43 -14.21 1.59
C TRP A 92 -1.98 -12.78 1.93
N TYR A 93 -2.80 -12.01 2.64
CA TYR A 93 -2.46 -10.68 3.14
C TYR A 93 -1.29 -10.73 4.14
N GLY A 94 -1.25 -11.74 5.01
CA GLY A 94 -0.13 -11.97 5.93
C GLY A 94 1.20 -12.21 5.20
N ILE A 95 1.20 -13.11 4.21
CA ILE A 95 2.39 -13.35 3.36
C ILE A 95 2.78 -12.09 2.59
N GLY A 96 1.81 -11.38 2.00
CA GLY A 96 2.04 -10.13 1.28
C GLY A 96 2.70 -9.06 2.15
N GLY A 97 2.25 -8.90 3.40
CA GLY A 97 2.85 -7.96 4.36
C GLY A 97 4.29 -8.33 4.71
N LEU A 98 4.58 -9.61 4.94
CA LEU A 98 5.94 -10.10 5.19
C LEU A 98 6.85 -9.91 3.97
N SER A 99 6.34 -10.20 2.77
CA SER A 99 7.05 -9.99 1.50
C SER A 99 7.42 -8.52 1.30
N VAL A 100 6.48 -7.60 1.58
CA VAL A 100 6.73 -6.15 1.53
C VAL A 100 7.83 -5.72 2.51
N ALA A 101 7.83 -6.24 3.75
CA ALA A 101 8.89 -5.92 4.71
C ALA A 101 10.27 -6.38 4.23
N VAL A 102 10.35 -7.56 3.61
CA VAL A 102 11.56 -8.08 2.98
C VAL A 102 12.00 -7.18 1.83
N CYS A 103 11.10 -6.82 0.91
CA CYS A 103 11.40 -5.91 -0.19
C CYS A 103 11.96 -4.57 0.28
N ILE A 104 11.39 -3.96 1.32
CA ILE A 104 11.87 -2.68 1.86
C ILE A 104 13.26 -2.83 2.50
N LYS A 105 13.54 -3.95 3.17
CA LYS A 105 14.86 -4.18 3.80
C LYS A 105 15.98 -4.34 2.76
N TYR A 106 15.72 -5.06 1.67
CA TYR A 106 16.75 -5.37 0.67
C TYR A 106 16.82 -4.39 -0.50
N ALA A 107 15.75 -3.63 -0.74
CA ALA A 107 15.72 -2.53 -1.69
C ALA A 107 15.42 -1.22 -0.92
N ASP A 108 14.30 -0.57 -1.24
CA ASP A 108 13.84 0.68 -0.64
C ASP A 108 12.31 0.77 -0.73
N ASN A 109 11.69 1.66 0.04
CA ASN A 109 10.25 1.90 -0.01
C ASN A 109 9.79 2.48 -1.37
N ILE A 110 10.68 3.13 -2.11
CA ILE A 110 10.42 3.63 -3.48
C ILE A 110 10.28 2.47 -4.47
N ALA A 111 11.23 1.52 -4.44
CA ALA A 111 11.21 0.35 -5.31
C ALA A 111 9.95 -0.51 -5.07
N LYS A 112 9.52 -0.63 -3.81
CA LYS A 112 8.25 -1.27 -3.45
C LYS A 112 7.06 -0.60 -4.16
N ASN A 113 6.96 0.73 -4.15
CA ASN A 113 5.85 1.43 -4.79
C ASN A 113 5.84 1.26 -6.31
N PHE A 114 7.01 1.20 -6.94
CA PHE A 114 7.10 0.85 -8.36
C PHE A 114 6.64 -0.59 -8.63
N ALA A 115 7.07 -1.56 -7.81
CA ALA A 115 6.64 -2.95 -7.94
C ALA A 115 5.12 -3.10 -7.78
N THR A 116 4.51 -2.40 -6.81
CA THR A 116 3.05 -2.37 -6.66
C THR A 116 2.36 -1.78 -7.88
N SER A 117 2.91 -0.70 -8.46
CA SER A 117 2.35 -0.09 -9.67
C SER A 117 2.39 -1.05 -10.86
N VAL A 118 3.50 -1.77 -11.06
CA VAL A 118 3.61 -2.83 -12.08
C VAL A 118 2.60 -3.95 -11.82
N ALA A 119 2.45 -4.37 -10.56
CA ALA A 119 1.52 -5.43 -10.19
C ALA A 119 0.06 -5.04 -10.51
N ILE A 120 -0.34 -3.78 -10.31
CA ILE A 120 -1.68 -3.28 -10.68
C ILE A 120 -1.90 -3.37 -12.20
N ILE A 121 -0.90 -2.97 -12.99
CA ILE A 121 -0.99 -3.01 -14.46
C ILE A 121 -1.10 -4.46 -14.95
N LEU A 122 -0.24 -5.36 -14.46
CA LEU A 122 -0.28 -6.78 -14.79
C LEU A 122 -1.59 -7.44 -14.35
N SER A 123 -2.07 -7.12 -13.15
CA SER A 123 -3.36 -7.62 -12.65
C SER A 123 -4.51 -7.18 -13.55
N THR A 124 -4.46 -5.94 -14.06
CA THR A 124 -5.50 -5.47 -14.97
C THR A 124 -5.42 -6.17 -16.32
N ILE A 125 -4.22 -6.34 -16.90
CA ILE A 125 -4.04 -7.12 -18.14
C ILE A 125 -4.57 -8.55 -17.96
N GLY A 126 -4.22 -9.21 -16.86
CA GLY A 126 -4.75 -10.54 -16.53
C GLY A 126 -6.27 -10.56 -16.39
N SER A 127 -6.85 -9.51 -15.80
CA SER A 127 -8.30 -9.36 -15.66
C SER A 127 -9.02 -9.22 -17.00
N VAL A 128 -8.43 -8.52 -17.97
CA VAL A 128 -8.96 -8.44 -19.34
C VAL A 128 -9.04 -9.83 -19.98
N PHE A 129 -7.99 -10.65 -19.84
CA PHE A 129 -7.95 -11.98 -20.46
C PHE A 129 -8.82 -13.03 -19.75
N ILE A 130 -8.86 -13.03 -18.41
CA ILE A 130 -9.56 -14.06 -17.63
C ILE A 130 -11.04 -13.71 -17.44
N PHE A 131 -11.36 -12.44 -17.21
CA PHE A 131 -12.71 -12.00 -16.86
C PHE A 131 -13.40 -11.18 -17.96
N SER A 132 -12.79 -11.05 -19.15
CA SER A 132 -13.30 -10.22 -20.27
C SER A 132 -13.60 -8.76 -19.85
N PHE A 133 -12.85 -8.25 -18.88
CA PHE A 133 -12.99 -6.86 -18.42
C PHE A 133 -12.59 -5.89 -19.54
N SER A 134 -13.42 -4.87 -19.81
CA SER A 134 -13.12 -3.83 -20.80
C SER A 134 -12.45 -2.63 -20.10
N PRO A 135 -11.14 -2.40 -20.27
CA PRO A 135 -10.44 -1.30 -19.62
C PRO A 135 -10.87 0.05 -20.20
N SER A 136 -11.16 1.01 -19.32
CA SER A 136 -11.50 2.38 -19.73
C SER A 136 -10.28 3.10 -20.35
N PHE A 137 -10.51 4.02 -21.28
CA PHE A 137 -9.44 4.83 -21.89
C PHE A 137 -8.61 5.59 -20.86
N ILE A 138 -9.24 6.08 -19.78
CA ILE A 138 -8.53 6.79 -18.69
C ILE A 138 -7.58 5.86 -17.93
N PHE A 139 -7.95 4.59 -17.80
CA PHE A 139 -7.12 3.56 -17.17
C PHE A 139 -5.92 3.25 -18.05
N VAL A 140 -6.13 3.08 -19.36
CA VAL A 140 -5.04 2.82 -20.32
C VAL A 140 -4.05 3.98 -20.34
N SER A 141 -4.53 5.24 -20.34
CA SER A 141 -3.65 6.41 -20.25
C SER A 141 -2.86 6.41 -18.94
N GLY A 142 -3.50 6.13 -17.79
CA GLY A 142 -2.83 6.04 -16.50
C GLY A 142 -1.77 4.94 -16.46
N ALA A 143 -2.08 3.76 -16.98
CA ALA A 143 -1.17 2.62 -17.07
C ALA A 143 0.05 2.93 -17.94
N SER A 144 -0.14 3.58 -19.10
CA SER A 144 0.96 3.99 -19.97
C SER A 144 1.92 4.98 -19.30
N LEU A 145 1.37 5.92 -18.52
CA LEU A 145 2.14 6.93 -17.78
C LEU A 145 2.92 6.29 -16.63
N ALA A 146 2.34 5.31 -15.95
CA ALA A 146 3.02 4.52 -14.93
C ALA A 146 4.19 3.71 -15.52
N ILE A 147 4.00 3.05 -16.67
CA ILE A 147 5.07 2.34 -17.41
C ILE A 147 6.21 3.30 -17.78
N LEU A 148 5.89 4.48 -18.30
CA LEU A 148 6.87 5.50 -18.64
C LEU A 148 7.68 5.95 -17.42
N SER A 149 7.03 6.15 -16.27
CA SER A 149 7.71 6.50 -15.02
C SER A 149 8.71 5.42 -14.58
N ILE A 150 8.33 4.14 -14.68
CA ILE A 150 9.19 3.02 -14.31
C ILE A 150 10.41 2.95 -15.25
N PHE A 151 10.18 3.12 -16.55
CA PHE A 151 11.24 3.12 -17.56
C PHE A 151 12.25 4.26 -17.30
N MET A 152 11.76 5.46 -17.01
CA MET A 152 12.60 6.61 -16.71
C MET A 152 13.41 6.42 -15.43
N TYR A 153 12.79 5.86 -14.38
CA TYR A 153 13.50 5.53 -13.13
C TYR A 153 14.59 4.48 -13.35
N SER A 154 14.30 3.42 -14.11
CA SER A 154 15.27 2.37 -14.44
C SER A 154 16.46 2.93 -15.23
N SER A 155 16.22 3.75 -16.25
CA SER A 155 17.26 4.37 -17.06
C SER A 155 18.15 5.32 -16.25
N SER A 156 17.55 6.12 -15.35
CA SER A 156 18.31 6.99 -14.44
C SER A 156 19.20 6.19 -13.49
N ASN A 157 18.74 5.04 -13.00
CA ASN A 157 19.53 4.21 -12.09
C ASN A 157 20.69 3.50 -12.83
N SER A 158 20.47 3.09 -14.08
CA SER A 158 21.53 2.56 -14.96
C SER A 158 22.61 3.60 -15.26
N PHE A 159 22.22 4.87 -15.45
CA PHE A 159 23.17 5.97 -15.63
C PHE A 159 23.99 6.24 -14.37
N LEU A 160 23.37 6.18 -13.19
CA LEU A 160 24.05 6.41 -11.91
C LEU A 160 25.07 5.32 -11.58
N ASN A 161 24.84 4.07 -12.00
CA ASN A 161 25.81 2.97 -11.87
C ASN A 161 27.04 3.11 -12.78
N HIS A 162 26.99 3.98 -13.80
CA HIS A 162 28.13 4.30 -14.66
C HIS A 162 29.02 5.43 -14.10
N ILE A 163 28.53 6.13 -13.07
CA ILE A 163 29.30 7.13 -12.34
C ILE A 163 30.02 6.39 -11.20
N PRO A 164 31.36 6.43 -11.09
CA PRO A 164 32.05 5.76 -9.99
C PRO A 164 31.54 6.33 -8.65
N PRO A 165 31.38 5.49 -7.62
CA PRO A 165 30.97 5.97 -6.31
C PRO A 165 31.94 7.05 -5.86
N LYS A 166 31.44 8.25 -5.51
CA LYS A 166 32.25 9.21 -4.76
C LYS A 166 32.71 8.49 -3.50
N SER A 167 34.04 8.36 -3.37
CA SER A 167 34.71 7.78 -2.21
C SER A 167 34.01 8.21 -0.92
N PRO A 168 33.76 7.31 0.04
CA PRO A 168 33.38 7.74 1.37
C PRO A 168 34.52 8.61 1.88
N LEU A 169 34.27 9.90 2.02
CA LEU A 169 35.15 10.80 2.76
C LEU A 169 35.24 10.20 4.16
N LYS A 170 36.35 9.50 4.44
CA LYS A 170 36.87 9.27 5.78
C LYS A 170 37.06 10.64 6.41
N PHE A 171 36.05 11.17 7.07
CA PHE A 171 36.23 12.27 8.00
C PHE A 171 35.55 11.91 9.30
N VAL A 172 36.36 11.99 10.36
CA VAL A 172 36.03 11.82 11.78
C VAL A 172 36.02 10.37 12.28
N SER A 173 37.21 9.77 12.28
CA SER A 173 37.72 9.17 13.51
C SER A 173 38.58 10.22 14.22
N LEU A 174 38.04 10.85 15.25
CA LEU A 174 38.77 11.44 16.37
C LEU A 174 37.84 11.40 17.59
#